data_AF-C5FH11-F1
#
_entry.id   AF-C5FH11-F1
#
_cell.length_a   1.000
_cell.length_b   1.000
_cell.length_c   1.000
_cell.angle_alpha   90.00
_cell.angle_beta   90.00
_cell.angle_gamma   90.00
#
_symmetry.space_group_name_H-M   'P 1'
#
loop_
_entity.id
_entity.type
_entity.pdbx_description
1 polymer ?
#
loop_
_entity_poly.entity_id
_entity_poly.type
_entity_poly.pdbx_seq_one_letter_code
_entity_poly.pdbx_strand_id
1 'polypeptide(L)'
;MYGDLGTKLVQHAKRTQSLAYLPPYQREIVQAVTREVRDLDRDVARILEQLEQARIAAEGEEEGAPQSSFNPADDPVTACALLVNHLSMRRNKRCLLTYHRIRAEKIEEMCWNGIDPLEHQLRQREIENENNNEDHGMPRGDKQPLSNSHYNSSLTPVEEEYFRQYNEMLMAYKGHWTDIDLTGRLEPPKELYIDVRVLKDAGEIQTEYGVTFND
;
A
#
# COMPACT_ATOMS: atom_id res chain seq x y z
N MET A 1 16.04 -10.99 13.49
CA MET A 1 17.14 -10.03 13.25
C MET A 1 16.54 -8.69 12.86
N TYR A 2 17.27 -7.59 13.03
CA TYR A 2 16.82 -6.26 12.58
C TYR A 2 16.56 -6.27 11.06
N GLY A 3 15.47 -5.64 10.62
CA GLY A 3 15.15 -5.50 9.19
C GLY A 3 14.55 -6.72 8.48
N ASP A 4 14.34 -7.86 9.16
CA ASP A 4 13.70 -9.05 8.57
C ASP A 4 12.25 -8.75 8.14
N LEU A 5 11.51 -8.03 8.99
CA LEU A 5 10.12 -7.63 8.72
C LEU A 5 10.03 -6.70 7.51
N GLY A 6 10.96 -5.75 7.38
CA GLY A 6 11.06 -4.88 6.21
C GLY A 6 11.28 -5.67 4.92
N THR A 7 12.08 -6.73 4.97
CA THR A 7 12.32 -7.60 3.81
C THR A 7 11.07 -8.40 3.42
N LYS A 8 10.36 -8.96 4.40
CA LYS A 8 9.06 -9.63 4.16
C LYS A 8 8.03 -8.69 3.53
N LEU A 9 7.98 -7.44 4.00
CA LEU A 9 7.08 -6.42 3.46
C LEU A 9 7.39 -6.10 1.99
N VAL A 10 8.67 -5.96 1.64
CA VAL A 10 9.10 -5.72 0.25
C VAL A 10 8.82 -6.94 -0.64
N GLN A 11 9.02 -8.16 -0.14
CA GLN A 11 8.65 -9.37 -0.89
C GLN A 11 7.15 -9.44 -1.17
N HIS A 12 6.32 -9.07 -0.19
CA HIS A 12 4.88 -8.94 -0.39
C HIS A 12 4.56 -7.90 -1.47
N ALA A 13 5.19 -6.71 -1.40
CA ALA A 13 5.01 -5.67 -2.41
C ALA A 13 5.40 -6.15 -3.82
N LYS A 14 6.50 -6.89 -3.95
CA LYS A 14 6.92 -7.48 -5.23
C LYS A 14 5.87 -8.45 -5.79
N ARG A 15 5.23 -9.25 -4.94
CA ARG A 15 4.12 -10.13 -5.37
C ARG A 15 2.92 -9.31 -5.82
N THR A 16 2.60 -8.20 -5.14
CA THR A 16 1.51 -7.30 -5.52
C THR A 16 1.67 -6.76 -6.94
N GLN A 17 2.88 -6.43 -7.39
CA GLN A 17 3.11 -5.94 -8.76
C GLN A 17 2.67 -6.93 -9.84
N SER A 18 2.79 -8.24 -9.58
CA SER A 18 2.37 -9.27 -10.54
C SER A 18 0.87 -9.58 -10.52
N LEU A 19 0.12 -9.06 -9.54
CA LEU A 19 -1.31 -9.32 -9.41
C LEU A 19 -2.11 -8.24 -10.17
N ALA A 20 -3.21 -8.67 -10.79
CA ALA A 20 -4.17 -7.74 -11.40
C ALA A 20 -4.98 -6.96 -10.34
N TYR A 21 -5.02 -7.46 -9.10
CA TYR A 21 -5.81 -6.91 -8.02
C TYR A 21 -4.95 -6.52 -6.82
N LEU A 22 -5.49 -5.65 -5.98
CA LEU A 22 -4.83 -5.21 -4.76
C LEU A 22 -5.07 -6.22 -3.61
N PRO A 23 -4.03 -6.89 -3.08
CA PRO A 23 -4.20 -7.79 -1.94
C PRO A 23 -4.43 -7.00 -0.63
N PRO A 24 -4.88 -7.69 0.44
CA PRO A 24 -5.09 -7.07 1.74
C PRO A 24 -3.89 -6.30 2.27
N TYR A 25 -4.18 -5.17 2.91
CA TYR A 25 -3.14 -4.33 3.51
C TYR A 25 -2.49 -5.04 4.73
N GLN A 26 -1.16 -5.16 4.70
CA GLN A 26 -0.37 -5.83 5.73
C GLN A 26 -0.16 -4.96 6.99
N ARG A 27 -1.26 -4.67 7.71
CA ARG A 27 -1.27 -3.77 8.87
C ARG A 27 -0.30 -4.18 9.97
N GLU A 28 -0.27 -5.47 10.30
CA GLU A 28 0.54 -5.99 11.39
C GLU A 28 2.04 -5.80 11.12
N ILE A 29 2.49 -6.13 9.90
CA ILE A 29 3.89 -5.98 9.50
C ILE A 29 4.28 -4.50 9.47
N VAL A 30 3.44 -3.63 8.89
CA VAL A 30 3.70 -2.18 8.84
C VAL A 30 3.79 -1.59 10.26
N GLN A 31 2.88 -1.97 11.16
CA GLN A 31 2.92 -1.52 12.55
C GLN A 31 4.18 -2.04 13.26
N ALA A 32 4.56 -3.29 13.05
CA ALA A 32 5.76 -3.87 13.65
C ALA A 32 7.03 -3.17 13.18
N VAL A 33 7.19 -2.92 11.87
CA VAL A 33 8.33 -2.16 11.32
C VAL A 33 8.33 -0.72 11.83
N THR A 34 7.16 -0.10 12.00
CA THR A 34 7.05 1.26 12.55
C THR A 34 7.47 1.32 14.02
N ARG A 35 7.09 0.31 14.83
CA ARG A 35 7.54 0.19 16.23
C ARG A 35 9.06 -0.01 16.28
N GLU A 36 9.60 -0.90 15.45
CA GLU A 36 11.04 -1.13 15.33
C GLU A 36 11.81 0.16 15.00
N VAL A 37 11.31 0.97 14.07
CA VAL A 37 11.92 2.29 13.76
C VAL A 37 11.90 3.23 14.96
N ARG A 38 10.79 3.27 15.71
CA ARG A 38 10.66 4.13 16.91
C ARG A 38 11.53 3.65 18.06
N ASP A 39 11.70 2.35 18.22
CA ASP A 39 12.54 1.78 19.26
C ASP A 39 14.02 2.03 18.96
N LEU A 40 14.45 1.87 17.70
CA LEU A 40 15.80 2.28 17.26
C LEU A 40 16.06 3.78 17.47
N ASP A 41 15.06 4.63 17.23
CA ASP A 41 15.15 6.08 17.44
C ASP A 41 15.31 6.43 18.93
N ARG A 42 14.55 5.74 19.80
CA ARG A 42 14.69 5.87 21.27
C ARG A 42 16.05 5.40 21.76
N ASP A 43 16.58 4.32 21.20
CA ASP A 43 17.90 3.82 21.57
C ASP A 43 19.01 4.79 21.16
N VAL A 44 18.92 5.37 19.95
CA VAL A 44 19.82 6.45 19.50
C VAL A 44 19.73 7.67 20.43
N ALA A 45 18.51 8.10 20.76
CA ALA A 45 18.30 9.23 21.67
C ALA A 45 18.92 8.97 23.06
N ARG A 46 18.77 7.76 23.60
CA ARG A 46 19.36 7.37 24.89
C ARG A 46 20.89 7.43 24.85
N ILE A 47 21.52 6.92 23.78
CA ILE A 47 22.98 6.98 23.62
C ILE A 47 23.47 8.42 23.56
N LEU A 48 22.78 9.28 22.79
CA LEU A 48 23.13 10.70 22.68
C LEU A 48 22.97 11.44 24.01
N GLU A 49 21.90 11.13 24.77
CA GLU A 49 21.68 11.72 26.09
C GLU A 49 22.76 11.30 27.09
N GLN A 50 23.18 10.04 27.09
CA GLN A 50 24.28 9.55 27.94
C GLN A 50 25.61 10.23 27.61
N LEU A 51 25.89 10.45 26.33
CA LEU A 51 27.08 11.19 25.89
C LEU A 51 27.05 12.64 26.36
N GLU A 52 25.89 13.31 26.23
CA GLU A 52 25.75 14.70 26.69
C GLU A 52 25.90 14.81 28.22
N GLN A 53 25.34 13.86 28.98
CA GLN A 53 25.51 13.82 30.44
C GLN A 53 26.98 13.58 30.84
N ALA A 54 27.67 12.66 30.17
CA ALA A 54 29.10 12.41 30.41
C ALA A 54 29.94 13.64 30.09
N ARG A 55 29.59 14.38 29.03
CA ARG A 55 30.23 15.65 28.67
C ARG A 55 30.01 16.72 29.75
N ILE A 56 28.78 16.93 30.21
CA ILE A 56 28.48 17.91 31.27
C ILE A 56 29.24 17.57 32.57
N ALA A 57 29.38 16.29 32.90
CA ALA A 57 30.16 15.86 34.06
C ALA A 57 31.67 16.16 33.91
N ALA A 58 32.21 16.03 32.70
CA ALA A 58 33.62 16.32 32.40
C ALA A 58 33.93 17.83 32.32
N GLU A 59 32.98 18.65 31.83
CA GLU A 59 33.10 20.13 31.81
C GLU A 59 33.12 20.76 33.22
N GLY A 60 32.78 20.00 34.27
CA GLY A 60 32.85 20.46 35.66
C GLY A 60 34.27 20.57 36.26
N GLU A 61 35.32 20.11 35.56
CA GLU A 61 36.69 20.04 36.10
C GLU A 61 37.71 21.00 35.44
N GLU A 62 37.48 21.57 34.25
CA GLU A 62 38.42 22.52 33.62
C GLU A 62 37.73 23.71 32.90
N GLU A 63 38.17 24.95 33.21
CA GLU A 63 37.73 26.23 32.61
C GLU A 63 38.24 26.43 31.14
N GLY A 64 38.12 25.42 30.29
CA GLY A 64 38.54 25.44 28.88
C GLY A 64 37.36 25.37 27.91
N ALA A 65 37.40 26.17 26.84
CA ALA A 65 36.34 26.32 25.84
C ALA A 65 35.72 24.99 25.33
N PRO A 66 34.39 24.95 25.09
CA PRO A 66 33.69 23.72 24.72
C PRO A 66 34.14 23.21 23.35
N GLN A 67 34.79 22.05 23.31
CA GLN A 67 34.98 21.33 22.05
C GLN A 67 33.63 20.76 21.61
N SER A 68 32.92 21.51 20.77
CA SER A 68 31.48 21.37 20.50
C SER A 68 31.09 20.30 19.48
N SER A 69 31.91 19.29 19.21
CA SER A 69 31.60 18.28 18.19
C SER A 69 31.97 16.88 18.66
N PHE A 70 31.00 15.97 18.70
CA PHE A 70 31.24 14.54 18.82
C PHE A 70 32.26 14.11 17.75
N ASN A 71 33.43 13.65 18.19
CA ASN A 71 34.47 13.17 17.32
C ASN A 71 34.43 11.63 17.30
N PRO A 72 34.07 11.01 16.15
CA PRO A 72 33.97 9.56 16.03
C PRO A 72 35.29 8.80 16.31
N ALA A 73 36.44 9.48 16.23
CA ALA A 73 37.73 8.88 16.51
C ALA A 73 37.98 8.64 18.00
N ASP A 74 37.34 9.43 18.87
CA ASP A 74 37.56 9.38 20.33
C ASP A 74 36.73 8.27 20.99
N ASP A 75 35.56 7.95 20.43
CA ASP A 75 34.74 6.79 20.82
C ASP A 75 34.22 6.03 19.58
N PRO A 76 35.03 5.11 19.03
CA PRO A 76 34.65 4.36 17.84
C PRO A 76 33.50 3.38 18.10
N VAL A 77 33.32 2.91 19.33
CA VAL A 77 32.27 1.94 19.68
C VAL A 77 30.91 2.62 19.62
N THR A 78 30.78 3.78 20.25
CA THR A 78 29.52 4.53 20.22
C THR A 78 29.22 5.08 18.83
N ALA A 79 30.23 5.56 18.11
CA ALA A 79 30.06 5.98 16.71
C ALA A 79 29.51 4.86 15.82
N CYS A 80 30.04 3.63 15.96
CA CYS A 80 29.54 2.48 15.23
C CYS A 80 28.10 2.13 15.60
N ALA A 81 27.75 2.15 16.90
CA ALA A 81 26.39 1.86 17.37
C ALA A 81 25.37 2.86 16.80
N LEU A 82 25.67 4.16 16.87
CA LEU A 82 24.85 5.23 16.30
C LEU A 82 24.67 5.05 14.79
N LEU A 83 25.76 4.75 14.06
CA LEU A 83 25.71 4.54 12.62
C LEU A 83 24.84 3.33 12.24
N VAL A 84 25.03 2.18 12.90
CA VAL A 84 24.26 0.95 12.61
C VAL A 84 22.77 1.16 12.88
N ASN A 85 22.41 1.79 14.00
CA ASN A 85 21.01 2.11 14.30
C ASN A 85 20.42 3.07 13.27
N HIS A 86 21.17 4.11 12.89
CA HIS A 86 20.73 5.07 11.88
C HIS A 86 20.51 4.42 10.51
N LEU A 87 21.43 3.58 10.05
CA LEU A 87 21.30 2.84 8.79
C LEU A 87 20.12 1.86 8.82
N SER A 88 19.91 1.19 9.96
CA SER A 88 18.78 0.27 10.16
C SER A 88 17.43 1.00 10.10
N MET A 89 17.32 2.18 10.74
CA MET A 89 16.13 3.03 10.63
C MET A 89 15.87 3.47 9.19
N ARG A 90 16.91 3.93 8.47
CA ARG A 90 16.78 4.34 7.06
C ARG A 90 16.35 3.18 6.17
N ARG A 91 16.88 1.98 6.43
CA ARG A 91 16.48 0.77 5.71
C ARG A 91 15.00 0.45 5.91
N ASN A 92 14.53 0.47 7.15
CA ASN A 92 13.13 0.20 7.47
C ASN A 92 12.17 1.25 6.86
N LYS A 93 12.53 2.55 6.95
CA LYS A 93 11.77 3.63 6.29
C LYS A 93 11.70 3.42 4.77
N ARG A 94 12.80 3.03 4.13
CA ARG A 94 12.81 2.73 2.69
C ARG A 94 11.90 1.56 2.33
N CYS A 95 11.90 0.49 3.12
CA CYS A 95 11.02 -0.66 2.92
C CYS A 95 9.54 -0.27 3.03
N LEU A 96 9.18 0.53 4.04
CA LEU A 96 7.82 1.05 4.21
C LEU A 96 7.38 1.89 3.01
N LEU A 97 8.19 2.87 2.60
CA LEU A 97 7.88 3.74 1.46
C LEU A 97 7.74 2.95 0.16
N THR A 98 8.60 1.94 -0.05
CA THR A 98 8.52 1.08 -1.24
C THR A 98 7.20 0.31 -1.28
N TYR A 99 6.79 -0.28 -0.16
CA TYR A 99 5.52 -0.99 -0.06
C TYR A 99 4.32 -0.08 -0.34
N HIS A 100 4.28 1.10 0.28
CA HIS A 100 3.20 2.06 0.06
C HIS A 100 3.19 2.61 -1.37
N ARG A 101 4.37 2.90 -1.95
CA ARG A 101 4.47 3.38 -3.33
C ARG A 101 3.91 2.36 -4.32
N ILE A 102 4.27 1.09 -4.18
CA ILE A 102 3.77 0.02 -5.06
C ILE A 102 2.24 -0.12 -4.95
N ARG A 103 1.70 0.02 -3.74
CA ARG A 103 0.24 -0.01 -3.55
C ARG A 103 -0.45 1.19 -4.18
N ALA A 104 0.12 2.39 -4.04
CA ALA A 104 -0.38 3.59 -4.71
C ALA A 104 -0.35 3.43 -6.23
N GLU A 105 0.76 2.93 -6.82
CA GLU A 105 0.86 2.63 -8.25
C GLU A 105 -0.25 1.68 -8.73
N LYS A 106 -0.56 0.65 -7.94
CA LYS A 106 -1.63 -0.28 -8.28
C LYS A 106 -3.01 0.37 -8.21
N ILE A 107 -3.23 1.25 -7.22
CA ILE A 107 -4.48 2.02 -7.10
C ILE A 107 -4.64 2.97 -8.30
N GLU A 108 -3.57 3.69 -8.67
CA GLU A 108 -3.53 4.55 -9.86
C GLU A 108 -3.85 3.74 -11.12
N GLU A 109 -3.23 2.56 -11.31
CA GLU A 109 -3.51 1.66 -12.43
C GLU A 109 -5.00 1.25 -12.50
N MET A 110 -5.62 0.96 -11.35
CA MET A 110 -7.05 0.65 -11.30
C MET A 110 -7.92 1.86 -11.71
N CYS A 111 -7.54 3.09 -11.31
CA CYS A 111 -8.22 4.30 -11.77
C CYS A 111 -8.17 4.46 -13.29
N TRP A 112 -7.00 4.23 -13.90
CA TRP A 112 -6.83 4.33 -15.36
C TRP A 112 -7.59 3.24 -16.12
N ASN A 113 -7.77 2.07 -15.51
CA ASN A 113 -8.58 0.98 -16.09
C ASN A 113 -10.09 1.15 -15.82
N GLY A 114 -10.51 2.20 -15.10
CA GLY A 114 -11.92 2.42 -14.74
C GLY A 114 -12.48 1.36 -13.77
N ILE A 115 -11.61 0.68 -13.02
CA ILE A 115 -12.00 -0.38 -12.08
C ILE A 115 -12.20 0.25 -10.71
N ASP A 116 -13.42 0.19 -10.17
CA ASP A 116 -13.65 0.50 -8.76
C ASP A 116 -13.05 -0.62 -7.89
N PRO A 117 -12.09 -0.33 -6.99
CA PRO A 117 -11.47 -1.32 -6.12
C PRO A 117 -12.48 -2.07 -5.23
N LEU A 118 -13.58 -1.43 -4.83
CA LEU A 118 -14.61 -2.04 -4.01
C LEU A 118 -15.47 -3.01 -4.81
N GLU A 119 -15.88 -2.61 -6.03
CA GLU A 119 -16.63 -3.47 -6.95
C GLU A 119 -15.80 -4.69 -7.36
N HIS A 120 -14.52 -4.48 -7.67
CA HIS A 120 -13.59 -5.55 -8.01
C HIS A 120 -13.47 -6.58 -6.87
N GLN A 121 -13.42 -6.12 -5.62
CA GLN A 121 -13.36 -7.01 -4.46
C GLN A 121 -14.65 -7.82 -4.27
N LEU A 122 -15.82 -7.23 -4.53
CA LEU A 122 -17.11 -7.93 -4.50
C LEU A 122 -17.17 -9.03 -5.56
N ARG A 123 -16.80 -8.71 -6.80
CA ARG A 123 -16.73 -9.70 -7.89
C ARG A 123 -15.79 -10.86 -7.56
N GLN A 124 -14.64 -10.59 -6.95
CA GLN A 124 -13.72 -11.66 -6.53
C GLN A 124 -14.34 -12.59 -5.49
N ARG A 125 -15.04 -12.03 -4.49
CA ARG A 125 -15.72 -12.83 -3.46
C ARG A 125 -16.86 -13.67 -4.04
N GLU A 126 -17.57 -13.16 -5.04
CA GLU A 126 -18.62 -13.90 -5.74
C GLU A 126 -18.03 -15.10 -6.49
N ILE A 127 -16.93 -14.91 -7.23
CA ILE A 127 -16.23 -15.99 -7.96
C ILE A 127 -15.69 -17.04 -6.98
N GLU A 128 -15.13 -16.63 -5.84
CA GLU A 128 -14.66 -17.56 -4.79
C GLU A 128 -15.80 -18.36 -4.16
N ASN A 129 -16.98 -17.76 -3.99
CA ASN A 129 -18.16 -18.44 -3.45
C ASN A 129 -18.82 -19.39 -4.45
N GLU A 130 -18.81 -19.06 -5.74
CA GLU A 130 -19.31 -19.95 -6.81
C GLU A 130 -18.43 -21.20 -6.93
N ASN A 131 -17.10 -21.05 -6.93
CA ASN A 131 -16.17 -22.18 -7.00
C ASN A 131 -16.24 -23.11 -5.77
N ASN A 132 -16.57 -22.58 -4.58
CA ASN A 132 -16.71 -23.38 -3.36
C ASN A 132 -18.05 -24.16 -3.30
N ASN A 133 -19.03 -23.84 -4.14
CA ASN A 133 -20.33 -24.54 -4.16
C ASN A 133 -20.35 -25.75 -5.10
N GLU A 134 -19.32 -25.94 -5.93
CA GLU A 134 -19.23 -27.10 -6.83
C GLU A 134 -18.64 -28.36 -6.16
N ASP A 135 -18.05 -28.23 -4.95
CA ASP A 135 -17.50 -29.34 -4.20
C ASP A 135 -18.25 -29.56 -2.86
N HIS A 136 -18.98 -30.68 -2.79
CA HIS A 136 -19.73 -31.24 -1.63
C HIS A 136 -21.22 -30.85 -1.49
N GLY A 137 -22.08 -31.73 -2.03
CA GLY A 137 -23.49 -31.82 -1.65
C GLY A 137 -23.68 -32.29 -0.20
N MET A 138 -23.86 -31.35 0.72
CA MET A 138 -24.43 -31.58 2.05
C MET A 138 -25.35 -30.39 2.45
N PRO A 139 -26.44 -30.62 3.21
CA PRO A 139 -27.48 -29.63 3.40
C PRO A 139 -27.04 -28.48 4.33
N ARG A 140 -27.51 -27.27 3.95
CA ARG A 140 -27.30 -25.99 4.63
C ARG A 140 -27.79 -26.02 6.08
N GLY A 141 -26.86 -26.08 7.03
CA GLY A 141 -27.08 -25.62 8.39
C GLY A 141 -26.78 -24.13 8.49
N ASP A 142 -27.63 -23.39 9.20
CA ASP A 142 -27.53 -21.96 9.50
C ASP A 142 -26.10 -21.54 9.88
N LYS A 143 -25.37 -20.98 8.90
CA LYS A 143 -24.15 -20.23 9.17
C LYS A 143 -24.56 -18.79 9.39
N GLN A 144 -24.62 -18.39 10.66
CA GLN A 144 -24.64 -16.99 11.08
C GLN A 144 -23.62 -16.19 10.24
N PRO A 145 -23.95 -14.96 9.79
CA PRO A 145 -22.99 -14.13 9.08
C PRO A 145 -21.92 -13.70 10.09
N LEU A 146 -20.81 -14.46 10.14
CA LEU A 146 -19.68 -14.09 10.97
C LEU A 146 -19.18 -12.72 10.54
N SER A 147 -19.13 -11.84 11.54
CA SER A 147 -18.80 -10.41 11.55
C SER A 147 -17.39 -10.03 11.05
N ASN A 148 -16.75 -10.85 10.21
CA ASN A 148 -15.37 -10.63 9.75
C ASN A 148 -15.25 -9.79 8.47
N SER A 149 -16.35 -9.28 7.90
CA SER A 149 -16.31 -8.50 6.65
C SER A 149 -15.47 -7.21 6.75
N HIS A 150 -15.35 -6.63 7.95
CA HIS A 150 -14.59 -5.39 8.19
C HIS A 150 -13.06 -5.56 8.17
N TYR A 151 -12.54 -6.79 8.32
CA TYR A 151 -11.08 -7.05 8.34
C TYR A 151 -10.50 -7.45 6.98
N ASN A 152 -11.36 -7.62 5.96
CA ASN A 152 -11.00 -8.06 4.62
C ASN A 152 -11.29 -7.00 3.55
N SER A 153 -11.35 -5.71 3.92
CA SER A 153 -11.22 -4.65 2.92
C SER A 153 -9.76 -4.60 2.48
N SER A 154 -9.50 -4.76 1.18
CA SER A 154 -8.14 -4.75 0.65
C SER A 154 -7.50 -3.37 0.80
N LEU A 155 -8.33 -2.33 0.86
CA LEU A 155 -7.95 -0.94 1.05
C LEU A 155 -8.07 -0.53 2.50
N THR A 156 -7.14 0.34 2.89
CA THR A 156 -7.28 1.12 4.12
C THR A 156 -8.07 2.41 3.85
N PRO A 157 -8.70 3.02 4.86
CA PRO A 157 -9.45 4.27 4.68
C PRO A 157 -8.62 5.41 4.09
N VAL A 158 -7.31 5.42 4.36
CA VAL A 158 -6.37 6.40 3.80
C VAL A 158 -6.13 6.14 2.32
N GLU A 159 -6.11 4.87 1.89
CA GLU A 159 -5.98 4.49 0.49
C GLU A 159 -7.28 4.75 -0.30
N GLU A 160 -8.45 4.59 0.34
CA GLU A 160 -9.74 4.95 -0.24
C GLU A 160 -9.84 6.46 -0.50
N GLU A 161 -9.41 7.28 0.48
CA GLU A 161 -9.35 8.73 0.31
C GLU A 161 -8.39 9.12 -0.84
N TYR A 162 -7.21 8.49 -0.89
CA TYR A 162 -6.25 8.71 -1.96
C TYR A 162 -6.83 8.35 -3.34
N PHE A 163 -7.50 7.20 -3.46
CA PHE A 163 -8.19 6.78 -4.68
C PHE A 163 -9.23 7.83 -5.11
N ARG A 164 -10.06 8.31 -4.18
CA ARG A 164 -11.08 9.32 -4.48
C ARG A 164 -10.47 10.61 -5.02
N GLN A 165 -9.44 11.13 -4.35
CA GLN A 165 -8.75 12.35 -4.78
C GLN A 165 -8.07 12.18 -6.13
N TYR A 166 -7.42 11.04 -6.37
CA TYR A 166 -6.79 10.74 -7.64
C TYR A 166 -7.81 10.62 -8.77
N ASN A 167 -8.94 9.95 -8.52
CA ASN A 167 -10.01 9.80 -9.49
C ASN A 167 -10.66 11.16 -9.82
N GLU A 168 -10.91 12.01 -8.83
CA GLU A 168 -11.41 13.37 -9.05
C GLU A 168 -10.45 14.20 -9.91
N MET A 169 -9.15 14.14 -9.61
CA MET A 169 -8.10 14.77 -10.41
C MET A 169 -8.08 14.23 -11.85
N LEU A 170 -8.21 12.92 -12.02
CA LEU A 170 -8.26 12.27 -13.33
C LEU A 170 -9.51 12.71 -14.13
N MET A 171 -10.67 12.80 -13.48
CA MET A 171 -11.91 13.26 -14.12
C MET A 171 -11.82 14.74 -14.51
N ALA A 172 -11.23 15.59 -13.67
CA ALA A 172 -10.96 16.99 -14.02
C ALA A 172 -10.02 17.10 -15.22
N TYR A 173 -9.00 16.25 -15.30
CA TYR A 173 -8.08 16.21 -16.44
C TYR A 173 -8.76 15.74 -17.73
N LYS A 174 -9.58 14.69 -17.65
CA LYS A 174 -10.41 14.19 -18.76
C LYS A 174 -11.42 15.22 -19.24
N GLY A 175 -12.03 15.98 -18.34
CA GLY A 175 -13.01 17.00 -18.68
C GLY A 175 -12.47 18.11 -19.60
N HIS A 176 -11.15 18.27 -19.69
CA HIS A 176 -10.54 19.18 -20.66
C HIS A 176 -10.62 18.66 -22.11
N TRP A 177 -10.70 17.34 -22.29
CA TRP A 177 -10.70 16.66 -23.58
C TRP A 177 -12.00 15.85 -23.75
N THR A 178 -13.07 16.50 -24.20
CA THR A 178 -14.37 15.83 -24.39
C THR A 178 -14.40 14.84 -25.54
N ASP A 179 -13.54 15.04 -26.54
CA ASP A 179 -13.54 14.28 -27.79
C ASP A 179 -12.60 13.05 -27.73
N ILE A 180 -11.85 12.89 -26.65
CA ILE A 180 -10.82 11.86 -26.50
C ILE A 180 -10.99 11.16 -25.16
N ASP A 181 -11.34 9.87 -25.19
CA ASP A 181 -11.33 9.04 -24.00
C ASP A 181 -9.90 8.61 -23.65
N LEU A 182 -9.31 9.27 -22.64
CA LEU A 182 -7.97 8.99 -22.14
C LEU A 182 -7.85 7.66 -21.38
N THR A 183 -8.98 7.06 -20.98
CA THR A 183 -9.03 5.73 -20.33
C THR A 183 -9.56 4.65 -21.25
N GLY A 184 -9.70 4.97 -22.52
CA GLY A 184 -10.09 4.03 -23.55
C GLY A 184 -9.06 2.90 -23.71
N ARG A 185 -9.45 1.89 -24.48
CA ARG A 185 -8.57 0.76 -24.77
C ARG A 185 -7.34 1.23 -25.57
N LEU A 186 -6.15 0.82 -25.11
CA LEU A 186 -4.89 1.09 -25.80
C LEU A 186 -4.67 0.18 -27.02
N GLU A 187 -5.46 -0.88 -27.16
CA GLU A 187 -5.40 -1.78 -28.31
C GLU A 187 -6.12 -1.14 -29.51
N PRO A 188 -5.44 -1.02 -30.66
CA PRO A 188 -6.06 -0.42 -31.84
C PRO A 188 -7.22 -1.31 -32.35
N PRO A 189 -8.36 -0.71 -32.73
CA PRO A 189 -9.49 -1.46 -33.26
C PRO A 189 -9.11 -2.13 -34.59
N LYS A 190 -9.44 -3.42 -34.72
CA LYS A 190 -9.20 -4.21 -35.95
C LYS A 190 -10.29 -4.02 -36.99
N GLU A 191 -11.53 -3.87 -36.52
CA GLU A 191 -12.75 -3.80 -37.33
C GLU A 191 -13.69 -2.75 -36.72
N LEU A 192 -14.53 -2.15 -37.56
CA LEU A 192 -15.50 -1.12 -37.13
C LEU A 192 -16.68 -1.71 -36.33
N TYR A 193 -17.03 -2.97 -36.62
CA TYR A 193 -18.12 -3.69 -35.97
C TYR A 193 -17.56 -4.95 -35.31
N ILE A 194 -18.12 -5.31 -34.17
CA ILE A 194 -17.78 -6.53 -33.43
C ILE A 194 -19.05 -7.27 -33.04
N ASP A 195 -19.01 -8.60 -33.09
CA ASP A 195 -20.05 -9.45 -32.53
C ASP A 195 -19.74 -9.71 -31.05
N VAL A 196 -20.65 -9.35 -30.15
CA VAL A 196 -20.50 -9.54 -28.70
C VAL A 196 -21.46 -10.63 -28.24
N ARG A 197 -20.97 -11.54 -27.40
CA ARG A 197 -21.80 -12.52 -26.69
C ARG A 197 -21.99 -12.09 -25.25
N VAL A 198 -23.23 -12.06 -24.79
CA VAL A 198 -23.53 -11.71 -23.39
C VAL A 198 -23.16 -12.88 -22.46
N LEU A 199 -22.49 -12.55 -21.36
CA LEU A 199 -22.05 -13.53 -20.35
C LEU A 199 -22.97 -13.58 -19.13
N LYS A 200 -23.62 -12.45 -18.81
CA LYS A 200 -24.59 -12.29 -17.71
C LYS A 200 -25.58 -11.22 -18.13
N ASP A 201 -26.85 -11.42 -17.79
CA ASP A 201 -27.92 -10.44 -18.01
C ASP A 201 -27.54 -9.12 -17.33
N ALA A 202 -27.53 -8.04 -18.13
CA ALA A 202 -27.19 -6.69 -17.71
C ALA A 202 -28.41 -5.74 -17.76
N GLY A 203 -29.60 -6.25 -18.05
CA GLY A 203 -30.80 -5.45 -18.28
C GLY A 203 -30.71 -4.60 -19.55
N GLU A 204 -31.39 -3.45 -19.53
CA GLU A 204 -31.43 -2.52 -20.67
C GLU A 204 -30.18 -1.64 -20.71
N ILE A 205 -29.35 -1.81 -21.74
CA ILE A 205 -28.16 -0.97 -21.95
C ILE A 205 -28.50 0.16 -22.91
N GLN A 206 -28.34 1.40 -22.45
CA GLN A 206 -28.44 2.58 -23.32
C GLN A 206 -27.10 2.89 -23.98
N THR A 207 -27.12 2.96 -25.30
CA THR A 207 -25.97 3.46 -26.07
C THR A 207 -26.01 4.98 -26.20
N GLU A 208 -24.85 5.58 -26.47
CA GLU A 208 -24.71 7.01 -26.76
C GLU A 208 -25.56 7.49 -27.97
N TYR A 209 -25.94 6.55 -28.85
CA TYR A 209 -26.81 6.80 -30.00
C TYR A 209 -28.30 6.68 -29.68
N GLY A 210 -28.67 6.44 -28.41
CA GLY A 210 -30.06 6.35 -27.96
C GLY A 210 -30.77 5.05 -28.35
N VAL A 211 -30.04 4.05 -28.84
CA VAL A 211 -30.57 2.69 -29.09
C VAL A 211 -30.43 1.89 -27.80
N THR A 212 -31.52 1.25 -27.38
CA THR A 212 -31.54 0.34 -26.23
C THR A 212 -31.34 -1.09 -26.69
N PHE A 213 -30.42 -1.79 -26.03
CA PHE A 213 -30.23 -3.23 -26.21
C PHE A 213 -30.85 -3.93 -25.00
N ASN A 214 -31.77 -4.86 -25.26
CA ASN A 214 -32.27 -5.81 -24.28
C ASN A 214 -31.69 -7.18 -24.62
N ASP A 215 -31.13 -7.85 -23.61
CA ASP A 215 -30.71 -9.25 -23.67
C ASP A 215 -31.92 -10.20 -23.58
#